data_AF-A0A960GRU7-F1
#
_entry.id   AF-A0A960GRU7-F1
#
_cell.length_a   1.000
_cell.length_b   1.000
_cell.length_c   1.000
_cell.angle_alpha   90.00
_cell.angle_beta   90.00
_cell.angle_gamma   90.00
#
_symmetry.space_group_name_H-M   'P 1'
#
loop_
_entity.id
_entity.type
_entity.pdbx_description
1 polymer ?
#
loop_
_entity_poly.entity_id
_entity_poly.type
_entity_poly.pdbx_seq_one_letter_code
_entity_poly.pdbx_strand_id
1 'polypeptide(L)'
;MKAIVLATITAGWVATSSATASAMPQVGMNGLCPNASTLDQYLAATYPGVQSIGGVRSDSRPDHPSGHALDIMIGSDMGLGDAINADVQSQADRFGVKYTMWRVAGHFNHVHVTVV
;
A
#
# COMPACT_ATOMS: atom_id res chain seq x y z
N MET A 1 -22.35 -54.54 11.50
CA MET A 1 -21.72 -53.72 10.44
C MET A 1 -22.62 -52.52 10.16
N LYS A 2 -22.04 -51.31 10.26
CA LYS A 2 -22.45 -50.00 9.68
C LYS A 2 -23.90 -49.54 9.87
N ALA A 3 -24.10 -48.65 10.85
CA ALA A 3 -25.03 -47.54 10.72
C ALA A 3 -24.29 -46.38 10.06
N ILE A 4 -24.83 -45.81 8.97
CA ILE A 4 -24.46 -44.47 8.51
C ILE A 4 -25.76 -43.72 8.28
N VAL A 5 -26.00 -42.76 9.16
CA VAL A 5 -27.08 -41.77 9.11
C VAL A 5 -26.69 -40.71 8.07
N LEU A 6 -27.64 -40.33 7.21
CA LEU A 6 -27.54 -39.18 6.32
C LEU A 6 -27.45 -37.89 7.16
N ALA A 7 -26.38 -37.12 6.97
CA ALA A 7 -26.30 -35.74 7.43
C ALA A 7 -26.46 -34.81 6.22
N THR A 8 -27.64 -34.21 6.09
CA THR A 8 -27.88 -33.13 5.15
C THR A 8 -27.14 -31.89 5.65
N ILE A 9 -26.11 -31.44 4.93
CA ILE A 9 -25.38 -30.21 5.24
C ILE A 9 -26.10 -29.04 4.57
N THR A 10 -26.77 -28.21 5.38
CA THR A 10 -27.23 -26.88 4.98
C THR A 10 -26.04 -25.94 4.91
N ALA A 11 -25.60 -25.58 3.68
CA ALA A 11 -24.63 -24.51 3.47
C ALA A 11 -25.32 -23.15 3.66
N GLY A 12 -25.15 -22.55 4.84
CA GLY A 12 -25.51 -21.15 5.08
C GLY A 12 -24.46 -20.24 4.45
N TRP A 13 -24.84 -19.50 3.41
CA TRP A 13 -24.07 -18.34 2.96
C TRP A 13 -24.36 -17.18 3.92
N VAL A 14 -23.48 -16.96 4.89
CA VAL A 14 -23.44 -15.70 5.62
C VAL A 14 -22.41 -14.81 4.92
N ALA A 15 -22.86 -14.09 3.89
CA ALA A 15 -22.11 -12.96 3.37
C ALA A 15 -22.35 -11.76 4.28
N THR A 16 -21.67 -11.72 5.43
CA THR A 16 -21.55 -10.48 6.21
C THR A 16 -20.14 -9.93 6.01
N SER A 17 -19.99 -9.07 5.01
CA SER A 17 -18.83 -8.20 4.90
C SER A 17 -19.29 -6.79 4.52
N SER A 18 -20.18 -6.23 5.34
CA SER A 18 -20.32 -4.77 5.45
C SER A 18 -19.37 -4.29 6.55
N ALA A 19 -18.08 -4.45 6.33
CA ALA A 19 -17.11 -3.58 6.94
C ALA A 19 -16.82 -2.51 5.88
N THR A 20 -17.45 -1.34 6.01
CA THR A 20 -16.89 -0.13 5.42
C THR A 20 -15.59 0.14 6.18
N ALA A 21 -14.54 -0.65 5.89
CA ALA A 21 -13.19 -0.29 6.29
C ALA A 21 -12.99 1.10 5.70
N SER A 22 -12.83 2.09 6.58
CA SER A 22 -12.41 3.42 6.17
C SER A 22 -11.16 3.21 5.31
N ALA A 23 -11.25 3.52 4.01
CA ALA A 23 -10.08 3.43 3.15
C ALA A 23 -8.95 4.25 3.80
N MET A 24 -7.73 3.72 3.78
CA MET A 24 -6.59 4.45 4.35
C MET A 24 -6.55 5.87 3.74
N PRO A 25 -6.29 6.92 4.53
CA PRO A 25 -6.22 8.27 3.98
C PRO A 25 -5.21 8.38 2.84
N GLN A 26 -5.64 8.89 1.70
CA GLN A 26 -4.80 9.16 0.53
C GLN A 26 -4.92 10.63 0.16
N VAL A 27 -3.78 11.32 0.01
CA VAL A 27 -3.72 12.75 -0.28
C VAL A 27 -2.88 12.99 -1.52
N GLY A 28 -3.37 13.78 -2.47
CA GLY A 28 -2.61 14.11 -3.68
C GLY A 28 -2.59 13.00 -4.74
N MET A 29 -3.65 12.19 -4.84
CA MET A 29 -3.73 11.12 -5.85
C MET A 29 -4.03 11.66 -7.27
N ASN A 30 -4.61 12.86 -7.37
CA ASN A 30 -4.83 13.52 -8.64
C ASN A 30 -3.50 14.02 -9.22
N GLY A 31 -3.18 13.60 -10.45
CA GLY A 31 -1.95 14.01 -11.14
C GLY A 31 -0.77 13.06 -10.94
N LEU A 32 -0.95 11.92 -10.26
CA LEU A 32 0.05 10.86 -10.26
C LEU A 32 0.29 10.34 -11.68
N CYS A 33 1.54 9.99 -11.99
CA CYS A 33 1.83 9.23 -13.19
C CYS A 33 1.26 7.80 -13.08
N PRO A 34 1.10 7.07 -14.20
CA PRO A 34 0.50 5.73 -14.17
C PRO A 34 1.21 4.74 -13.23
N ASN A 35 2.54 4.80 -13.17
CA ASN A 35 3.35 3.94 -12.29
C ASN A 35 3.07 4.23 -10.81
N ALA A 36 3.04 5.51 -10.43
CA ALA A 36 2.76 5.91 -9.05
C ALA A 36 1.32 5.54 -8.66
N SER A 37 0.34 5.73 -9.54
CA SER A 37 -1.04 5.30 -9.28
C SER A 37 -1.17 3.78 -9.13
N THR A 38 -0.42 3.01 -9.92
CA THR A 38 -0.42 1.54 -9.82
C THR A 38 0.21 1.07 -8.51
N LEU A 39 1.31 1.70 -8.09
CA LEU A 39 1.97 1.41 -6.83
C LEU A 39 1.07 1.76 -5.63
N ASP A 40 0.44 2.93 -5.64
CA ASP A 40 -0.51 3.36 -4.61
C ASP A 40 -1.64 2.34 -4.40
N GLN A 41 -2.30 1.91 -5.48
CA GLN A 41 -3.36 0.91 -5.43
C GLN A 41 -2.88 -0.44 -4.87
N TYR A 42 -1.68 -0.87 -5.27
CA TYR A 42 -1.08 -2.09 -4.75
C TYR A 42 -0.82 -2.00 -3.24
N LEU A 43 -0.22 -0.90 -2.78
CA LEU A 43 0.09 -0.69 -1.38
C LEU A 43 -1.18 -0.61 -0.52
N ALA A 44 -2.20 0.10 -0.99
CA ALA A 44 -3.50 0.23 -0.34
C ALA A 44 -4.18 -1.14 -0.12
N ALA A 45 -4.07 -2.02 -1.11
CA ALA A 45 -4.66 -3.35 -1.05
C ALA A 45 -3.84 -4.34 -0.20
N THR A 46 -2.52 -4.20 -0.18
CA THR A 46 -1.60 -5.19 0.40
C THR A 46 -1.27 -4.90 1.85
N TYR A 47 -1.20 -3.62 2.24
CA TYR A 47 -0.70 -3.21 3.55
C TYR A 47 -1.74 -2.40 4.34
N PRO A 48 -2.74 -3.06 4.95
CA PRO A 48 -3.75 -2.38 5.77
C PRO A 48 -3.18 -1.68 7.03
N GLY A 49 -1.91 -1.92 7.37
CA GLY A 49 -1.19 -1.23 8.45
C GLY A 49 -0.60 0.14 8.06
N VAL A 50 -0.63 0.52 6.78
CA VAL A 50 -0.21 1.85 6.33
C VAL A 50 -1.18 2.90 6.87
N GLN A 51 -0.64 3.96 7.48
CA GLN A 51 -1.44 5.00 8.13
C GLN A 51 -2.04 5.98 7.13
N SER A 52 -1.30 6.27 6.06
CA SER A 52 -1.74 7.08 4.93
C SER A 52 -0.72 7.02 3.79
N ILE A 53 -1.13 7.44 2.59
CA ILE A 53 -0.23 7.65 1.45
C ILE A 53 -0.35 9.09 0.94
N GLY A 54 0.78 9.77 0.82
CA GLY A 54 0.90 11.12 0.25
C GLY A 54 1.52 11.09 -1.15
N GLY A 55 0.86 11.73 -2.12
CA GLY A 55 1.30 11.85 -3.51
C GLY A 55 1.64 13.29 -3.91
N VAL A 56 0.96 13.80 -4.93
CA VAL A 56 1.17 15.14 -5.52
C VAL A 56 0.93 16.25 -4.51
N ARG A 57 1.91 17.16 -4.40
CA ARG A 57 1.83 18.39 -3.60
C ARG A 57 2.90 19.38 -4.06
N SER A 58 2.78 20.64 -3.63
CA SER A 58 3.89 21.60 -3.73
C SER A 58 5.05 21.13 -2.86
N ASP A 59 6.23 21.05 -3.44
CA ASP A 59 7.46 20.63 -2.78
C ASP A 59 8.66 21.35 -3.42
N SER A 60 9.74 21.47 -2.66
CA SER A 60 11.02 21.99 -3.13
C SER A 60 11.71 21.08 -4.16
N ARG A 61 11.39 19.79 -4.12
CA ARG A 61 11.90 18.75 -5.04
C ARG A 61 10.84 18.39 -6.08
N PRO A 62 11.24 17.96 -7.29
CA PRO A 62 10.29 17.77 -8.39
C PRO A 62 9.45 16.49 -8.32
N ASP A 63 9.85 15.49 -7.53
CA ASP A 63 9.25 14.15 -7.61
C ASP A 63 7.76 14.13 -7.18
N HIS A 64 7.41 14.79 -6.07
CA HIS A 64 5.99 14.95 -5.69
C HIS A 64 5.21 15.90 -6.61
N PRO A 65 5.69 17.14 -6.93
CA PRO A 65 4.99 18.05 -7.84
C PRO A 65 4.70 17.45 -9.22
N SER A 66 5.58 16.57 -9.72
CA SER A 66 5.41 15.91 -11.02
C SER A 66 4.57 14.63 -10.97
N GLY A 67 4.15 14.17 -9.78
CA GLY A 67 3.35 12.96 -9.60
C GLY A 67 4.12 11.64 -9.70
N HIS A 68 5.43 11.66 -9.51
CA HIS A 68 6.29 10.47 -9.57
C HIS A 68 6.66 9.92 -8.20
N ALA A 69 6.23 10.55 -7.10
CA ALA A 69 6.58 10.10 -5.75
C ALA A 69 5.37 9.82 -4.85
N LEU A 70 5.56 8.83 -3.98
CA LEU A 70 4.67 8.48 -2.88
C LEU A 70 5.45 8.47 -1.56
N ASP A 71 4.84 9.03 -0.51
CA ASP A 71 5.25 8.84 0.88
C ASP A 71 4.28 7.86 1.56
N ILE A 72 4.77 6.68 1.91
CA ILE A 72 4.01 5.61 2.54
C ILE A 72 4.19 5.70 4.05
N MET A 73 3.20 6.24 4.74
CA MET A 73 3.31 6.58 6.17
C MET A 73 3.14 5.33 7.04
N ILE A 74 4.14 5.04 7.88
CA ILE A 74 4.16 3.88 8.79
C ILE A 74 4.18 4.28 10.27
N GLY A 75 4.33 5.58 10.57
CA GLY A 75 4.44 6.08 11.94
C GLY A 75 5.72 5.63 12.64
N SER A 76 5.62 4.77 13.66
CA SER A 76 6.78 4.19 14.35
C SER A 76 6.97 2.70 14.06
N ASP A 77 6.17 2.11 13.17
CA ASP A 77 6.27 0.71 12.80
C ASP A 77 7.40 0.49 11.78
N MET A 78 8.62 0.38 12.31
CA MET A 78 9.79 0.19 11.46
C MET A 78 9.82 -1.18 10.78
N GLY A 79 9.17 -2.19 11.37
CA GLY A 79 9.06 -3.53 10.78
C GLY A 79 8.18 -3.50 9.52
N LEU A 80 7.08 -2.76 9.57
CA LEU A 80 6.25 -2.49 8.40
C LEU A 80 7.02 -1.72 7.32
N GLY A 81 7.77 -0.68 7.69
CA GLY A 81 8.61 0.05 6.75
C GLY A 81 9.68 -0.82 6.08
N ASP A 82 10.33 -1.72 6.84
CA ASP A 82 11.29 -2.68 6.31
C ASP A 82 10.63 -3.63 5.28
N ALA A 83 9.45 -4.16 5.62
CA ALA A 83 8.71 -5.06 4.76
C ALA A 83 8.27 -4.38 3.44
N ILE A 84 7.71 -3.17 3.52
CA ILE A 84 7.26 -2.42 2.34
C ILE A 84 8.44 -2.06 1.45
N ASN A 85 9.52 -1.51 2.02
CA ASN A 85 10.68 -1.10 1.23
C ASN A 85 11.38 -2.29 0.55
N ALA A 86 11.43 -3.45 1.20
CA ALA A 86 11.97 -4.67 0.59
C ALA A 86 11.07 -5.19 -0.55
N ASP A 87 9.75 -5.24 -0.33
CA ASP A 87 8.80 -5.71 -1.33
C ASP A 87 8.78 -4.82 -2.59
N VAL A 88 8.69 -3.50 -2.41
CA VAL A 88 8.70 -2.53 -3.51
C VAL A 88 9.99 -2.64 -4.33
N GLN A 89 11.15 -2.79 -3.67
CA GLN A 89 12.42 -3.00 -4.38
C GLN A 89 12.47 -4.35 -5.12
N SER A 90 11.89 -5.41 -4.55
CA SER A 90 11.83 -6.72 -5.23
C SER A 90 10.96 -6.70 -6.50
N GLN A 91 10.07 -5.71 -6.60
CA GLN A 91 9.17 -5.48 -7.72
C GLN A 91 9.51 -4.19 -8.49
N ALA A 92 10.76 -3.72 -8.40
CA ALA A 92 11.18 -2.44 -8.96
C ALA A 92 10.81 -2.29 -10.45
N ASP A 93 11.05 -3.32 -11.27
CA ASP A 93 10.71 -3.30 -12.70
C ASP A 93 9.20 -3.19 -12.96
N ARG A 94 8.39 -3.88 -12.14
CA ARG A 94 6.91 -3.86 -12.26
C ARG A 94 6.36 -2.46 -12.02
N PHE A 95 6.91 -1.74 -11.04
CA PHE A 95 6.43 -0.41 -10.65
C PHE A 95 7.24 0.73 -11.25
N GLY A 96 8.29 0.44 -12.03
CA GLY A 96 9.21 1.44 -12.55
C GLY A 96 9.92 2.22 -11.44
N VAL A 97 10.35 1.56 -10.36
CA VAL A 97 11.01 2.25 -9.23
C VAL A 97 12.33 2.86 -9.69
N LYS A 98 12.44 4.19 -9.55
CA LYS A 98 13.66 4.94 -9.80
C LYS A 98 14.58 4.93 -8.57
N TYR A 99 14.01 5.17 -7.39
CA TYR A 99 14.72 5.07 -6.12
C TYR A 99 13.74 4.98 -4.94
N THR A 100 14.23 4.50 -3.79
CA THR A 100 13.53 4.61 -2.50
C THR A 100 14.38 5.34 -1.47
N MET A 101 13.74 5.97 -0.49
CA MET A 101 14.38 6.47 0.73
C MET A 101 13.72 5.84 1.94
N TRP A 102 14.49 5.06 2.69
CA TRP A 102 14.05 4.40 3.91
C TRP A 102 15.22 4.30 4.90
N ARG A 103 14.98 4.64 6.17
CA ARG A 103 16.00 4.72 7.24
C ARG A 103 17.21 5.59 6.88
N VAL A 104 16.99 6.60 6.06
CA VAL A 104 17.92 7.71 5.81
C VAL A 104 17.42 8.95 6.54
N ALA A 105 18.25 10.00 6.63
CA ALA A 105 17.88 11.24 7.32
C ALA A 105 16.50 11.75 6.85
N GLY A 106 15.59 11.97 7.81
CA GLY A 106 14.21 12.42 7.56
C GLY A 106 13.21 11.33 7.15
N HIS A 107 13.62 10.07 6.98
CA HIS A 107 12.79 8.99 6.41
C HIS A 107 12.74 7.75 7.34
N PHE A 108 12.34 7.96 8.59
CA PHE A 108 12.17 6.89 9.59
C PHE A 108 10.70 6.61 9.95
N ASN A 109 9.79 7.50 9.56
CA ASN A 109 8.35 7.39 9.80
C ASN A 109 7.54 7.08 8.54
N HIS A 110 8.21 7.00 7.39
CA HIS A 110 7.61 6.66 6.10
C HIS A 110 8.67 6.10 5.17
N VAL A 111 8.22 5.31 4.18
CA VAL A 111 9.03 4.92 3.01
C VAL A 111 8.69 5.90 1.89
N HIS A 112 9.69 6.58 1.34
CA HIS A 112 9.50 7.39 0.14
C HIS A 112 9.90 6.56 -1.09
N VAL A 113 9.05 6.56 -2.11
CA VAL A 113 9.30 5.87 -3.38
C VAL A 113 9.11 6.83 -4.53
N THR A 114 10.12 6.94 -5.39
CA THR A 114 9.99 7.64 -6.68
C THR A 114 10.02 6.62 -7.82
N VAL A 115 9.14 6.80 -8.79
CA VAL A 115 9.03 5.97 -10.00
C VAL A 115 9.44 6.75 -11.26
N VAL A 116 9.63 6.04 -12.38
CA VAL A 116 9.87 6.61 -13.72
C VAL A 116 8.59 6.90 -14.49
#